data_AF-A0A523I0Z4-F1
#
_entry.id   AF-A0A523I0Z4-F1
#
_cell.length_a   1.000
_cell.length_b   1.000
_cell.length_c   1.000
_cell.angle_alpha   90.00
_cell.angle_beta   90.00
_cell.angle_gamma   90.00
#
_symmetry.space_group_name_H-M   'P 1'
#
loop_
_entity.id
_entity.type
_entity.pdbx_description
1 polymer ?
#
loop_
_entity_poly.entity_id
_entity_poly.type
_entity_poly.pdbx_seq_one_letter_code
_entity_poly.pdbx_strand_id
1 'polypeptide(L)' 'MDSLKKSLKSDKLKVVDTRSDSEFADGRILGSAHLEWKELVAENGRFKTKAQLRELFRKKGIMPSETAVCY' A
#
# COMPACT_ATOMS: atom_id res chain seq x y z
N MET A 1 4.95 20.37 -1.95
CA MET A 1 3.72 19.86 -1.31
C MET A 1 2.52 19.80 -2.28
N ASP A 2 2.44 20.67 -3.30
CA ASP A 2 1.30 20.74 -4.24
C ASP A 2 1.12 19.58 -5.22
N SER A 3 2.19 18.84 -5.58
CA SER A 3 2.09 17.75 -6.55
C SER A 3 1.24 16.57 -6.07
N LEU A 4 1.15 16.32 -4.76
CA LEU A 4 0.32 15.24 -4.20
C LEU A 4 -1.19 15.56 -4.30
N LYS A 5 -1.58 16.82 -4.09
CA LYS A 5 -2.99 17.25 -4.17
C LYS A 5 -3.55 17.17 -5.60
N LYS A 6 -2.73 17.42 -6.62
CA LYS A 6 -3.15 17.30 -8.03
C LYS A 6 -3.29 15.84 -8.49
N SER A 7 -2.43 14.95 -8.00
CA SER A 7 -2.43 13.54 -8.42
C SER A 7 -3.54 12.69 -7.78
N LEU A 8 -4.09 13.13 -6.64
CA LEU A 8 -5.25 12.48 -5.99
C LEU A 8 -6.53 12.51 -6.85
N LYS A 9 -6.59 13.34 -7.90
CA LYS A 9 -7.72 13.41 -8.85
C LYS A 9 -7.55 12.53 -10.09
N SER A 10 -6.45 11.80 -10.22
CA SER A 10 -6.27 10.82 -11.29
C SER A 10 -6.85 9.47 -10.85
N ASP A 11 -7.81 8.94 -11.60
CA ASP A 11 -8.49 7.64 -11.42
C ASP A 11 -7.58 6.39 -11.36
N LYS A 12 -6.24 6.56 -11.40
CA LYS A 12 -5.26 5.47 -11.46
C LYS A 12 -4.25 5.49 -10.32
N LEU A 13 -4.46 6.30 -9.28
CA LEU A 13 -3.53 6.41 -8.15
C LEU A 13 -4.01 5.57 -6.97
N LYS A 14 -3.19 4.60 -6.53
CA LYS A 14 -3.43 3.82 -5.32
C LYS A 14 -2.49 4.29 -4.22
N VAL A 15 -3.06 4.87 -3.17
CA VAL A 15 -2.31 5.20 -1.96
C VAL A 15 -2.18 3.94 -1.11
N VAL A 16 -0.96 3.61 -0.68
CA VAL A 16 -0.67 2.46 0.17
C VAL A 16 -0.07 2.96 1.48
N ASP A 17 -0.79 2.72 2.59
CA ASP A 17 -0.32 3.05 3.93
C ASP A 17 0.40 1.84 4.52
N THR A 18 1.67 2.01 4.87
CA THR A 18 2.53 0.92 5.36
C THR A 18 2.74 0.90 6.88
N ARG A 19 2.07 1.81 7.58
CA ARG A 19 2.15 1.98 9.03
C ARG A 19 1.36 0.90 9.77
N SER A 20 1.42 0.94 11.11
CA SER A 20 0.69 -0.03 11.93
C SER A 20 -0.84 0.10 11.78
N ASP A 21 -1.56 -0.96 12.10
CA ASP A 21 -3.04 -0.98 12.09
C ASP A 21 -3.65 0.12 12.97
N SER A 22 -3.07 0.37 14.15
CA SER A 22 -3.52 1.43 15.06
C SER A 22 -3.39 2.82 14.44
N GLU A 23 -2.29 3.10 13.74
CA GLU A 23 -2.10 4.39 13.03
C GLU A 23 -3.02 4.53 11.82
N PHE A 24 -3.35 3.43 11.16
CA PHE A 24 -4.30 3.42 10.03
C PHE A 24 -5.74 3.68 10.49
N ALA A 25 -6.11 3.14 11.65
CA ALA A 25 -7.41 3.35 12.28
C ALA A 25 -7.57 4.78 12.83
N ASP A 26 -6.52 5.34 13.43
CA ASP A 26 -6.54 6.68 14.03
C ASP A 26 -6.59 7.81 12.99
N GLY A 27 -6.10 7.57 11.77
CA GLY A 27 -6.18 8.57 10.71
C GLY A 27 -5.45 8.16 9.44
N ARG A 28 -6.18 8.16 8.32
CA ARG A 28 -5.67 7.76 7.00
C ARG A 28 -6.23 8.60 5.86
N ILE A 29 -5.53 8.57 4.73
CA ILE A 29 -6.04 9.11 3.48
C ILE A 29 -7.26 8.26 3.05
N LEU A 30 -8.40 8.90 2.81
CA LEU A 30 -9.61 8.23 2.32
C LEU A 30 -9.30 7.47 1.02
N GLY A 31 -9.60 6.16 1.00
CA GLY A 31 -9.32 5.28 -0.13
C GLY A 31 -7.93 4.64 -0.15
N SER A 32 -7.09 4.86 0.88
CA SER A 32 -5.82 4.15 0.99
C SER A 32 -6.01 2.65 1.29
N ALA A 33 -5.16 1.82 0.68
CA ALA A 33 -5.01 0.41 1.02
C ALA A 33 -4.01 0.28 2.18
N HIS A 34 -4.33 -0.52 3.19
CA HIS A 34 -3.42 -0.81 4.30
C HIS A 34 -2.59 -2.05 4.02
N LEU A 35 -1.27 -1.91 4.10
CA LEU A 35 -0.32 -3.00 3.95
C LEU A 35 0.86 -2.77 4.88
N GLU A 36 0.78 -3.30 6.09
CA GLU A 36 1.86 -3.11 7.06
C GLU A 36 3.15 -3.73 6.50
N TRP A 37 4.28 -3.03 6.65
CA TRP A 37 5.57 -3.48 6.10
C TRP A 37 5.96 -4.90 6.58
N LYS A 38 5.55 -5.30 7.78
CA LYS A 38 5.78 -6.64 8.33
C LYS A 38 5.11 -7.73 7.50
N GLU A 39 3.98 -7.45 6.86
CA GLU A 39 3.30 -8.39 5.96
C GLU A 39 4.14 -8.72 4.72
N LEU A 40 5.14 -7.91 4.37
CA LEU A 40 6.06 -8.15 3.26
C LEU A 40 7.18 -9.12 3.61
N VAL A 41 7.43 -9.32 4.90
CA VAL A 41 8.55 -10.10 5.41
C VAL A 41 8.05 -11.50 5.80
N ALA A 42 8.87 -12.51 5.53
CA ALA A 42 8.67 -13.87 6.00
C ALA A 42 9.24 -14.04 7.41
N GLU A 43 8.90 -15.12 8.10
CA GLU A 43 9.35 -15.37 9.49
C GLU A 43 10.88 -15.42 9.63
N ASN A 44 11.59 -15.74 8.55
CA ASN A 44 13.06 -15.74 8.50
C ASN A 44 13.69 -14.35 8.32
N GLY A 45 12.90 -13.27 8.40
CA GLY A 45 13.37 -11.90 8.24
C GLY A 45 13.69 -11.48 6.80
N ARG A 46 13.51 -12.36 5.80
CA ARG A 46 13.64 -12.02 4.38
C ARG A 46 12.31 -11.60 3.79
N PHE A 47 12.33 -10.85 2.70
CA PHE A 47 11.12 -10.61 1.93
C PHE A 47 10.48 -11.91 1.47
N LYS A 48 9.14 -11.93 1.44
CA LYS A 48 8.39 -13.01 0.80
C LYS A 48 8.76 -13.10 -0.68
N THR A 49 8.53 -14.26 -1.28
CA THR A 49 8.84 -14.48 -2.70
C THR A 49 8.00 -13.56 -3.60
N LYS A 50 8.48 -13.33 -4.84
CA LYS A 50 7.76 -12.52 -5.85
C LYS A 50 6.32 -12.99 -6.09
N ALA A 51 6.07 -14.29 -5.99
CA ALA A 51 4.73 -14.87 -6.15
C ALA A 51 3.83 -14.53 -4.95
N GLN A 52 4.32 -14.74 -3.73
CA GLN A 52 3.61 -14.42 -2.49
C GLN A 52 3.31 -12.92 -2.38
N LEU A 53 4.27 -12.06 -2.70
CA LEU A 53 4.07 -10.60 -2.70
C LEU A 53 3.00 -10.19 -3.72
N ARG A 54 3.00 -10.79 -4.92
CA ARG A 54 1.99 -10.50 -5.96
C ARG A 54 0.59 -10.89 -5.52
N GLU A 55 0.45 -12.03 -4.83
CA GLU A 55 -0.83 -12.44 -4.27
C GLU A 55 -1.28 -11.50 -3.15
N LEU A 56 -0.37 -11.11 -2.25
CA LEU A 56 -0.63 -10.18 -1.17
C LEU A 56 -1.12 -8.81 -1.68
N PHE A 57 -0.40 -8.22 -2.64
CA PHE A 57 -0.79 -6.95 -3.26
C PHE A 57 -2.18 -7.05 -3.91
N ARG A 58 -2.47 -8.14 -4.63
CA ARG A 58 -3.79 -8.36 -5.24
C ARG A 58 -4.90 -8.49 -4.21
N LYS A 59 -4.67 -9.23 -3.12
CA LYS A 59 -5.62 -9.36 -1.99
C LYS A 59 -5.94 -8.02 -1.34
N LYS A 60 -4.95 -7.11 -1.28
CA LYS A 60 -5.13 -5.75 -0.75
C LYS A 60 -5.64 -4.74 -1.80
N GLY A 61 -5.98 -5.19 -3.02
CA GLY A 61 -6.52 -4.34 -4.08
C GLY A 61 -5.50 -3.41 -4.74
N ILE A 62 -4.21 -3.73 -4.65
CA ILE A 62 -3.11 -3.00 -5.29
C ILE A 62 -2.80 -3.68 -6.62
N MET A 63 -3.16 -3.03 -7.73
CA MET A 63 -3.00 -3.61 -9.07
C MET A 63 -1.78 -3.04 -9.81
N PRO A 64 -1.11 -3.85 -10.64
CA PRO A 64 0.05 -3.38 -11.42
C PRO A 64 -0.32 -2.35 -12.50
N SER A 65 -1.60 -2.18 -12.82
CA SER A 65 -2.12 -1.19 -13.76
C SER A 65 -2.31 0.21 -13.14
N GLU A 66 -2.14 0.33 -11.81
CA GLU A 66 -2.29 1.56 -11.05
C GLU A 66 -0.92 2.06 -10.60
N THR A 67 -0.78 3.39 -10.48
CA THR A 67 0.41 3.99 -9.86
C THR A 67 0.28 3.89 -8.35
N ALA A 68 1.16 3.13 -7.70
CA ALA A 68 1.19 3.03 -6.25
C ALA A 68 2.05 4.14 -5.64
N VAL A 69 1.53 4.80 -4.59
CA VAL A 69 2.27 5.74 -3.76
C VAL A 69 2.25 5.23 -2.32
N CYS A 70 3.43 4.88 -1.80
CA CYS A 70 3.60 4.39 -0.44
C CYS A 70 3.98 5.54 0.51
N TYR A 71 3.49 5.49 1.73
CA TYR A 71 3.93 6.34 2.84
C TYR A 71 3.92 5.60 4.19
#